data_AF-A0A5R9AAU1-F1
#
_entry.id   AF-A0A5R9AAU1-F1
#
_cell.length_a   1.000
_cell.length_b   1.000
_cell.length_c   1.000
_cell.angle_alpha   90.00
_cell.angle_beta   90.00
_cell.angle_gamma   90.00
#
_symmetry.space_group_name_H-M   'P 1'
#
loop_
_entity.id
_entity.type
_entity.pdbx_description
1 polymer ?
#
loop_
_entity_poly.entity_id
_entity_poly.type
_entity_poly.pdbx_seq_one_letter_code
_entity_poly.pdbx_strand_id
1 'polypeptide(L)'
;MSTSYESVAGVGRPAQDALRLAGYPDLESLDGVDYGKLASLHGVGKRGLERLQAALVERGLSLSGQVPEPEVRRAVITPGHTGQNAPDLKTAPSKQSPSEFVEQLEVPRRVEHGRLLLEIFARATGEQPVMWGPSMIGYGQVHYRYATGREGDTFRVGFSPRKAKITVYGITGSPQAESLLLRLGKHTTGQACLYFNKPEDIDLEVLEEMIRCAWQADLNARC
;
A
#
# COMPACT_ATOMS: atom_id res chain seq x y z
N MET A 1 7.40 8.56 30.88
CA MET A 1 8.29 8.70 29.70
C MET A 1 7.56 9.62 28.74
N SER A 2 8.28 10.52 28.06
CA SER A 2 7.68 11.48 27.13
C SER A 2 7.90 10.96 25.70
N THR A 3 6.81 10.75 24.96
CA THR A 3 6.82 10.25 23.59
C THR A 3 6.73 11.44 22.63
N SER A 4 7.77 11.61 21.82
CA SER A 4 7.83 12.67 20.82
C SER A 4 6.82 12.43 19.68
N TYR A 5 6.17 13.48 19.18
CA TYR A 5 5.22 13.37 18.05
C TYR A 5 5.86 12.84 16.76
N GLU A 6 7.16 13.03 16.57
CA GLU A 6 7.94 12.52 15.44
C GLU A 6 7.94 10.98 15.39
N SER A 7 7.74 10.32 16.52
CA SER A 7 7.61 8.86 16.58
C SER A 7 6.24 8.37 16.07
N VAL A 8 5.24 9.24 15.96
CA VAL A 8 3.90 8.91 15.47
C VAL A 8 3.87 9.08 13.95
N ALA A 9 3.97 7.95 13.24
CA ALA A 9 4.05 7.92 11.78
C ALA A 9 2.86 8.64 11.12
N GLY A 10 3.18 9.63 10.26
CA GLY A 10 2.18 10.37 9.48
C GLY A 10 1.55 11.56 10.19
N VAL A 11 1.94 11.90 11.42
CA VAL A 11 1.63 13.22 12.00
C VAL A 11 2.57 14.24 11.35
N GLY A 12 2.02 15.15 10.55
CA GLY A 12 2.82 16.14 9.82
C GLY A 12 3.40 17.22 10.74
N ARG A 13 4.55 17.77 10.36
CA ARG A 13 5.25 18.85 11.10
C ARG A 13 4.34 20.03 11.50
N PRO A 14 3.41 20.52 10.64
CA PRO A 14 2.48 21.59 11.05
C PRO A 14 1.62 21.23 12.27
N ALA A 15 1.15 19.98 12.37
CA ALA A 15 0.38 19.53 13.51
C ALA A 15 1.24 19.43 14.77
N GLN A 16 2.47 18.90 14.65
CA GLN A 16 3.42 18.79 15.75
C GLN A 16 3.76 20.17 16.34
N ASP A 17 4.05 21.14 15.47
CA ASP A 17 4.39 22.51 15.87
C ASP A 17 3.19 23.21 16.52
N ALA A 18 1.99 23.05 15.96
CA ALA A 18 0.76 23.61 16.52
C ALA A 18 0.44 23.06 17.92
N LEU A 19 0.63 21.76 18.14
CA LEU A 19 0.42 21.14 19.45
C LEU A 19 1.41 21.66 20.50
N ARG A 20 2.69 21.79 20.14
CA ARG A 20 3.71 22.36 21.03
C ARG A 20 3.42 23.81 21.38
N LEU A 21 3.06 24.62 20.39
CA LEU A 21 2.67 26.02 20.60
C LEU A 21 1.42 26.14 21.49
N ALA A 22 0.51 25.17 21.42
CA ALA A 22 -0.67 25.09 22.27
C ALA A 22 -0.39 24.54 23.69
N GLY A 23 0.87 24.26 24.02
CA GLY A 23 1.30 23.81 25.35
C GLY A 23 1.30 22.29 25.54
N TYR A 24 1.20 21.51 24.47
CA TYR A 24 1.26 20.05 24.50
C TYR A 24 2.60 19.55 23.95
N PRO A 25 3.65 19.43 24.77
CA PRO A 25 5.01 19.14 24.30
C PRO A 25 5.18 17.74 23.71
N ASP A 26 4.34 16.78 24.13
CA ASP A 26 4.49 15.35 23.82
C ASP A 26 3.13 14.63 23.78
N LEU A 27 3.16 13.35 23.37
CA LEU A 27 1.94 12.55 23.23
C LEU A 27 1.17 12.43 24.55
N GLU A 28 1.86 12.17 25.66
CA GLU A 28 1.24 11.98 26.98
C GLU A 28 0.54 13.26 27.48
N SER A 29 1.03 14.45 27.11
CA SER A 29 0.37 15.72 27.42
C SER A 29 -1.01 15.90 26.75
N LEU A 30 -1.35 15.05 25.77
CA LEU A 30 -2.66 15.03 25.14
C LEU A 30 -3.68 14.18 25.90
N ASP A 31 -3.27 13.37 26.88
CA ASP A 31 -4.20 12.51 27.63
C ASP A 31 -5.28 13.34 28.33
N GLY A 32 -6.54 12.97 28.13
CA GLY A 32 -7.71 13.69 28.63
C GLY A 32 -7.99 15.04 27.96
N VAL A 33 -7.21 15.48 26.97
CA VAL A 33 -7.48 16.73 26.25
C VAL A 33 -8.67 16.57 25.32
N ASP A 34 -9.57 17.55 25.32
CA ASP A 34 -10.77 17.53 24.47
C ASP A 34 -10.41 17.53 22.98
N TYR A 35 -10.96 16.57 22.24
CA TYR A 35 -10.72 16.42 20.80
C TYR A 35 -11.11 17.69 20.01
N GLY A 36 -12.25 18.31 20.34
CA GLY A 36 -12.73 19.52 19.67
C GLY A 36 -11.77 20.70 19.84
N LYS A 37 -11.17 20.82 21.03
CA LYS A 37 -10.10 21.80 21.29
C LYS A 37 -8.92 21.60 20.36
N LEU A 38 -8.40 20.38 20.23
CA LEU A 38 -7.27 20.10 19.35
C LEU A 38 -7.62 20.25 17.87
N ALA A 39 -8.82 19.83 17.45
CA ALA A 39 -9.31 19.95 16.08
C ALA A 39 -9.50 21.40 15.62
N SER A 40 -9.64 22.33 16.57
CA SER A 40 -9.72 23.77 16.29
C SER A 40 -8.36 24.44 16.06
N LEU A 41 -7.25 23.76 16.39
CA LEU A 41 -5.92 24.32 16.23
C LEU A 41 -5.52 24.38 14.75
N HIS A 42 -5.07 25.55 14.32
CA HIS A 42 -4.54 25.73 12.97
C HIS A 42 -3.33 24.80 12.75
N GLY A 43 -3.35 24.02 11.67
CA GLY A 43 -2.30 23.03 11.36
C GLY A 43 -2.57 21.63 11.90
N VAL A 44 -3.54 21.45 12.80
CA VAL A 44 -3.95 20.14 13.32
C VAL A 44 -5.14 19.60 12.51
N GLY A 45 -4.86 18.71 11.56
CA GLY A 45 -5.90 18.09 10.73
C GLY A 45 -6.48 16.81 11.35
N LYS A 46 -7.70 16.44 10.93
CA LYS A 46 -8.41 15.21 11.35
C LYS A 46 -7.54 13.94 11.30
N ARG A 47 -6.76 13.76 10.22
CA ARG A 47 -5.85 12.60 10.08
C ARG A 47 -4.69 12.59 11.09
N GLY A 48 -4.22 13.76 11.48
CA GLY A 48 -3.20 13.89 12.52
C GLY A 48 -3.77 13.45 13.86
N LEU A 49 -4.99 13.90 14.19
CA LEU A 49 -5.68 13.54 15.42
C LEU A 49 -6.06 12.07 15.51
N GLU A 50 -6.52 11.46 14.43
CA GLU A 50 -6.80 10.01 14.40
C GLU A 50 -5.54 9.19 14.72
N ARG A 51 -4.37 9.61 14.18
CA ARG A 51 -3.08 8.94 14.46
C ARG A 51 -2.61 9.14 15.90
N LEU A 52 -2.77 10.36 16.42
CA LEU A 52 -2.43 10.67 17.80
C LEU A 52 -3.34 9.91 18.77
N GLN A 53 -4.64 9.85 18.51
CA GLN A 53 -5.59 9.04 19.27
C GLN A 53 -5.22 7.56 19.25
N ALA A 54 -4.88 6.99 18.09
CA ALA A 54 -4.44 5.60 18.01
C ALA A 54 -3.18 5.36 18.85
N ALA A 55 -2.18 6.24 18.74
CA ALA A 55 -0.94 6.14 19.51
C ALA A 55 -1.14 6.30 21.03
N LEU A 56 -2.12 7.12 21.45
CA LEU A 56 -2.56 7.23 22.85
C LEU A 56 -3.20 5.94 23.34
N VAL A 57 -4.13 5.36 22.57
CA VAL A 57 -4.84 4.13 22.92
C VAL A 57 -3.88 2.95 23.06
N GLU A 58 -2.87 2.83 22.19
CA GLU A 58 -1.80 1.83 22.33
C GLU A 58 -1.03 1.92 23.66
N ARG A 59 -1.07 3.08 24.30
CA ARG A 59 -0.42 3.37 25.59
C ARG A 59 -1.40 3.38 26.77
N GLY A 60 -2.66 3.02 26.55
CA GLY A 60 -3.72 3.07 27.57
C GLY A 60 -4.18 4.49 27.91
N LEU A 61 -3.93 5.46 27.04
CA LEU A 61 -4.33 6.87 27.16
C LEU A 61 -5.42 7.18 26.14
N SER A 62 -6.08 8.34 26.26
CA SER A 62 -7.08 8.77 25.26
C SER A 62 -7.35 10.28 25.31
N LEU A 63 -7.69 10.85 24.16
CA LEU A 63 -8.38 12.15 24.13
C LEU A 63 -9.75 12.04 24.80
N SER A 64 -10.30 13.19 25.22
CA SER A 64 -11.63 13.30 25.80
C SER A 64 -12.62 13.99 24.86
N GLY A 65 -13.88 14.09 25.29
CA GLY A 65 -14.97 14.66 24.49
C GLY A 65 -15.47 13.70 23.41
N GLN A 66 -16.01 14.26 22.31
CA GLN A 66 -16.50 13.48 21.18
C GLN A 66 -15.35 13.16 20.21
N VAL A 67 -14.60 12.11 20.52
CA VAL A 67 -13.56 11.57 19.63
C VAL A 67 -14.24 10.77 18.51
N PRO A 68 -14.14 11.19 17.23
CA PRO A 68 -14.73 10.44 16.13
C PRO A 68 -14.02 9.09 15.96
N GLU A 69 -14.79 8.04 15.67
CA GLU A 69 -14.22 6.77 15.21
C GLU A 69 -13.34 7.01 13.97
N PRO A 70 -12.18 6.32 13.84
CA PRO A 70 -11.35 6.42 12.65
C PRO A 70 -12.16 6.06 11.41
N GLU A 71 -12.19 6.94 10.40
CA GLU A 71 -12.87 6.62 9.15
C GLU A 71 -12.14 5.48 8.43
N VAL A 72 -12.89 4.44 8.06
CA VAL A 72 -12.41 3.37 7.17
C VAL A 72 -12.28 3.95 5.77
N ARG A 73 -11.04 4.23 5.34
CA ARG A 73 -10.74 4.87 4.04
C ARG A 73 -10.14 3.91 2.99
N ARG A 74 -10.24 2.61 3.21
CA ARG A 74 -9.81 1.61 2.20
C ARG A 74 -10.78 1.63 1.02
N ALA A 75 -10.26 1.35 -0.16
CA ALA A 75 -11.12 1.08 -1.29
C ALA A 75 -11.87 -0.23 -1.04
N VAL A 76 -13.14 -0.28 -1.43
CA VAL A 76 -13.84 -1.55 -1.61
C VAL A 76 -13.34 -2.14 -2.92
N ILE A 77 -12.93 -3.41 -2.88
CA ILE A 77 -12.43 -4.14 -4.04
C ILE A 77 -13.46 -5.22 -4.42
N THR A 78 -13.89 -5.22 -5.67
CA THR A 78 -14.80 -6.25 -6.22
C THR A 78 -14.10 -7.06 -7.31
N PRO A 79 -14.37 -8.38 -7.43
CA PRO A 79 -13.88 -9.17 -8.55
C PRO A 79 -14.39 -8.66 -9.90
N GLY A 80 -13.55 -8.75 -10.93
CA GLY A 80 -13.86 -8.34 -12.29
C GLY A 80 -13.69 -6.85 -12.55
N HIS A 81 -13.88 -6.46 -13.81
CA HIS A 81 -13.92 -5.07 -14.25
C HIS A 81 -15.36 -4.59 -14.39
N THR A 82 -15.62 -3.33 -14.06
CA THR A 82 -16.94 -2.71 -14.24
C THR A 82 -17.01 -1.82 -15.47
N GLY A 83 -15.86 -1.45 -16.04
CA GLY A 83 -15.75 -0.43 -17.08
C GLY A 83 -15.90 1.01 -16.56
N GLN A 84 -16.29 1.19 -15.30
CA GLN A 84 -16.41 2.49 -14.65
C GLN A 84 -15.05 2.90 -14.11
N ASN A 85 -14.54 4.03 -14.60
CA ASN A 85 -13.17 4.45 -14.33
C ASN A 85 -13.11 5.96 -14.12
N ALA A 86 -12.27 6.40 -13.20
CA ALA A 86 -11.94 7.81 -13.08
C ALA A 86 -11.38 8.33 -14.43
N PRO A 87 -11.77 9.54 -14.87
CA PRO A 87 -11.44 10.04 -16.21
C PRO A 87 -9.93 10.25 -16.43
N ASP A 88 -9.16 10.39 -15.34
CA ASP A 88 -7.71 10.54 -15.35
C ASP A 88 -6.95 9.21 -15.19
N LEU A 89 -7.64 8.06 -15.17
CA LEU A 89 -7.00 6.75 -15.09
C LEU A 89 -6.17 6.47 -16.35
N LYS A 90 -4.85 6.38 -16.19
CA LYS A 90 -3.90 6.25 -17.31
C LYS A 90 -3.56 4.81 -17.68
N THR A 91 -3.91 3.87 -16.82
CA THR A 91 -3.46 2.47 -16.91
C THR A 91 -4.66 1.59 -17.19
N ALA A 92 -4.63 0.93 -18.35
CA ALA A 92 -5.68 0.05 -18.84
C ALA A 92 -5.05 -1.19 -19.48
N PRO A 93 -5.79 -2.32 -19.58
CA PRO A 93 -5.29 -3.50 -20.26
C PRO A 93 -5.06 -3.22 -21.74
N SER A 94 -4.03 -3.84 -22.33
CA SER A 94 -3.71 -3.72 -23.75
C SER A 94 -3.60 -5.11 -24.41
N LYS A 95 -3.55 -5.12 -25.75
CA LYS A 95 -3.34 -6.34 -26.54
C LYS A 95 -1.87 -6.74 -26.69
N GLN A 96 -0.95 -5.96 -26.11
CA GLN A 96 0.47 -6.29 -26.17
C GLN A 96 0.74 -7.58 -25.40
N SER A 97 1.48 -8.51 -26.00
CA SER A 97 1.87 -9.75 -25.32
C SER A 97 2.86 -9.44 -24.18
N PRO A 98 2.59 -9.90 -22.95
CA PRO A 98 3.54 -9.77 -21.84
C PRO A 98 4.89 -10.42 -22.10
N SER A 99 4.92 -11.58 -22.77
CA SER A 99 6.18 -12.26 -23.10
C SER A 99 6.98 -11.45 -24.11
N GLU A 100 6.35 -10.98 -25.20
CA GLU A 100 7.02 -10.15 -26.21
C GLU A 100 7.51 -8.82 -25.62
N PHE A 101 6.74 -8.21 -24.72
CA PHE A 101 7.17 -7.03 -23.99
C PHE A 101 8.44 -7.29 -23.18
N VAL A 102 8.51 -8.43 -22.47
CA VAL A 102 9.71 -8.82 -21.70
C VAL A 102 10.91 -9.01 -22.62
N GLU A 103 10.73 -9.65 -23.78
CA GLU A 103 11.79 -9.86 -24.78
C GLU A 103 12.35 -8.56 -25.37
N GLN A 104 11.54 -7.49 -25.38
CA GLN A 104 11.92 -6.18 -25.93
C GLN A 104 12.56 -5.24 -24.91
N LEU A 105 12.78 -5.68 -23.67
CA LEU A 105 13.42 -4.84 -22.65
C LEU A 105 14.87 -4.52 -23.05
N GLU A 106 15.23 -3.23 -23.04
CA GLU A 106 16.55 -2.73 -23.47
C GLU A 106 17.74 -3.35 -22.71
N VAL A 107 17.52 -3.75 -21.45
CA VAL A 107 18.57 -4.29 -20.58
C VAL A 107 18.44 -5.81 -20.58
N PRO A 108 19.43 -6.58 -21.10
CA PRO A 108 19.33 -8.04 -21.20
C PRO A 108 18.99 -8.73 -19.88
N ARG A 109 19.60 -8.25 -18.79
CA ARG A 109 19.31 -8.77 -17.43
C ARG A 109 17.86 -8.54 -17.00
N ARG A 110 17.20 -7.47 -17.47
CA ARG A 110 15.77 -7.25 -17.22
C ARG A 110 14.87 -8.20 -18.00
N VAL A 111 15.32 -8.68 -19.15
CA VAL A 111 14.64 -9.77 -19.87
C VAL A 111 14.65 -11.03 -19.00
N GLU A 112 15.81 -11.44 -18.48
CA GLU A 112 15.94 -12.59 -17.57
C GLU A 112 15.05 -12.45 -16.32
N HIS A 113 15.10 -11.28 -15.67
CA HIS A 113 14.25 -11.00 -14.52
C HIS A 113 12.75 -11.05 -14.87
N GLY A 114 12.38 -10.51 -16.04
CA GLY A 114 11.00 -10.52 -16.52
C GLY A 114 10.49 -11.94 -16.76
N ARG A 115 11.29 -12.81 -17.40
CA ARG A 115 10.95 -14.22 -17.62
C ARG A 115 10.76 -14.97 -16.31
N LEU A 116 11.68 -14.78 -15.36
CA LEU A 116 11.59 -15.38 -14.03
C LEU A 116 10.30 -14.97 -13.30
N LEU A 117 9.95 -13.68 -13.35
CA LEU A 117 8.72 -13.19 -12.72
C LEU A 117 7.47 -13.67 -13.43
N LEU A 118 7.47 -13.79 -14.77
CA LEU A 118 6.37 -14.44 -15.49
C LEU A 118 6.14 -15.86 -14.99
N GLU A 119 7.20 -16.65 -14.80
CA GLU A 119 7.11 -18.01 -14.29
C GLU A 119 6.55 -18.06 -12.85
N ILE A 120 7.14 -17.29 -11.93
CA ILE A 120 6.75 -17.27 -10.51
C ILE A 120 5.28 -16.88 -10.36
N PHE A 121 4.84 -15.83 -11.06
CA PHE A 121 3.45 -15.39 -11.00
C PHE A 121 2.49 -16.42 -11.62
N ALA A 122 2.87 -17.07 -12.73
CA ALA A 122 2.06 -18.12 -13.32
C ALA A 122 1.88 -19.30 -12.35
N ARG A 123 2.94 -19.73 -11.64
CA ARG A 123 2.84 -20.78 -10.61
C ARG A 123 1.98 -20.36 -9.42
N ALA A 124 2.16 -19.13 -8.94
CA ALA A 124 1.46 -18.64 -7.76
C ALA A 124 -0.04 -18.38 -7.99
N THR A 125 -0.41 -17.93 -9.19
CA THR A 125 -1.79 -17.49 -9.50
C THR A 125 -2.58 -18.52 -10.30
N GLY A 126 -1.92 -19.32 -11.15
CA GLY A 126 -2.57 -20.16 -12.14
C GLY A 126 -3.22 -19.37 -13.30
N GLU A 127 -2.97 -18.07 -13.39
CA GLU A 127 -3.62 -17.16 -14.34
C GLU A 127 -2.68 -16.71 -15.46
N GLN A 128 -3.29 -16.30 -16.59
CA GLN A 128 -2.54 -15.72 -17.69
C GLN A 128 -2.25 -14.23 -17.44
N PRO A 129 -1.04 -13.76 -17.76
CA PRO A 129 -0.68 -12.35 -17.64
C PRO A 129 -1.38 -11.48 -18.70
N VAL A 130 -1.65 -10.23 -18.34
CA VAL A 130 -2.13 -9.19 -19.26
C VAL A 130 -1.23 -7.95 -19.14
N MET A 131 -0.93 -7.29 -20.26
CA MET A 131 -0.23 -6.01 -20.23
C MET A 131 -1.16 -4.88 -19.78
N TRP A 132 -0.65 -4.02 -18.91
CA TRP A 132 -1.34 -2.84 -18.38
C TRP A 132 -0.51 -1.58 -18.58
N GLY A 133 -1.05 -0.65 -19.39
CA GLY A 133 -0.31 0.51 -19.84
C GLY A 133 1.02 0.11 -20.49
N PRO A 134 2.08 0.92 -20.34
CA PRO A 134 3.32 0.72 -21.10
C PRO A 134 4.33 -0.25 -20.44
N SER A 135 4.07 -0.75 -19.23
CA SER A 135 5.15 -1.41 -18.45
C SER A 135 4.71 -2.35 -17.34
N MET A 136 3.42 -2.52 -17.08
CA MET A 136 2.94 -3.39 -16.01
C MET A 136 2.38 -4.66 -16.60
N ILE A 137 2.64 -5.77 -15.92
CA ILE A 137 2.08 -7.08 -16.23
C ILE A 137 1.21 -7.46 -15.04
N GLY A 138 -0.08 -7.66 -15.28
CA GLY A 138 -1.09 -7.92 -14.27
C GLY A 138 -1.74 -9.28 -14.42
N TYR A 139 -2.21 -9.82 -13.29
CA TYR A 139 -2.92 -11.08 -13.16
C TYR A 139 -4.24 -10.85 -12.43
N GLY A 140 -5.30 -11.50 -12.92
CA GLY A 140 -6.67 -11.28 -12.47
C GLY A 140 -7.21 -9.89 -12.80
N GLN A 141 -8.48 -9.68 -12.48
CA GLN A 141 -9.21 -8.45 -12.75
C GLN A 141 -10.02 -8.08 -11.52
N VAL A 142 -9.88 -6.83 -11.07
CA VAL A 142 -10.62 -6.28 -9.95
C VAL A 142 -10.99 -4.83 -10.22
N HIS A 143 -12.01 -4.36 -9.51
CA HIS A 143 -12.44 -2.98 -9.54
C HIS A 143 -12.36 -2.39 -8.13
N TYR A 144 -11.73 -1.22 -7.99
CA TYR A 144 -11.59 -0.52 -6.72
C TYR A 144 -12.51 0.68 -6.66
N ARG A 145 -13.10 0.96 -5.49
CA ARG A 145 -13.85 2.19 -5.23
C ARG A 145 -13.52 2.78 -3.87
N TYR A 146 -12.96 4.00 -3.87
CA TYR A 146 -12.64 4.74 -2.66
C TYR A 146 -13.89 5.41 -2.07
N ALA A 147 -13.85 5.71 -0.77
CA ALA A 147 -14.89 6.50 -0.09
C ALA A 147 -15.12 7.89 -0.70
N THR A 148 -14.12 8.44 -1.41
CA THR A 148 -14.23 9.70 -2.14
C THR A 148 -15.05 9.59 -3.43
N GLY A 149 -15.47 8.38 -3.82
CA GLY A 149 -16.14 8.09 -5.09
C GLY A 149 -15.17 7.86 -6.26
N ARG A 150 -13.86 8.05 -6.07
CA ARG A 150 -12.88 7.67 -7.11
C ARG A 150 -12.87 6.15 -7.27
N GLU A 151 -12.97 5.67 -8.50
CA GLU A 151 -12.99 4.24 -8.81
C GLU A 151 -12.21 3.89 -10.08
N GLY A 152 -11.91 2.60 -10.26
CA GLY A 152 -11.31 2.11 -11.49
C GLY A 152 -11.01 0.62 -11.49
N ASP A 153 -10.83 0.11 -12.71
CA ASP A 153 -10.45 -1.25 -13.03
C ASP A 153 -8.93 -1.42 -12.97
N THR A 154 -8.48 -2.53 -12.43
CA THR A 154 -7.06 -2.88 -12.33
C THR A 154 -6.87 -4.40 -12.32
N PHE A 155 -5.61 -4.84 -12.37
CA PHE A 155 -5.24 -6.21 -12.04
C PHE A 155 -5.18 -6.42 -10.51
N ARG A 156 -5.29 -7.68 -10.07
CA ARG A 156 -5.25 -8.03 -8.65
C ARG A 156 -3.83 -8.03 -8.10
N VAL A 157 -2.93 -8.74 -8.76
CA VAL A 157 -1.49 -8.76 -8.48
C VAL A 157 -0.73 -8.56 -9.77
N GLY A 158 0.50 -8.07 -9.70
CA GLY A 158 1.28 -7.86 -10.92
C GLY A 158 2.69 -7.37 -10.62
N PHE A 159 3.45 -7.11 -11.68
CA PHE A 159 4.79 -6.55 -11.56
C PHE A 159 5.14 -5.62 -12.73
N SER A 160 6.22 -4.86 -12.55
CA SER A 160 6.82 -4.04 -13.60
C SER A 160 8.35 -4.18 -13.55
N PRO A 161 9.00 -4.75 -14.58
CA PRO A 161 10.44 -4.99 -14.61
C PRO A 161 11.23 -3.74 -15.08
N ARG A 162 10.95 -2.57 -14.51
CA ARG A 162 11.58 -1.31 -14.94
C ARG A 162 13.09 -1.30 -14.70
N LYS A 163 13.81 -0.50 -15.50
CA LYS A 163 15.27 -0.33 -15.42
C LYS A 163 15.74 -0.01 -14.00
N ALA A 164 15.13 0.98 -13.34
CA ALA A 164 15.54 1.44 -12.02
C ALA A 164 15.30 0.38 -10.92
N LYS A 165 14.06 -0.11 -10.78
CA LYS A 165 13.68 -1.13 -9.80
C LYS A 165 12.59 -2.03 -10.37
N ILE A 166 12.58 -3.28 -9.92
CA ILE A 166 11.42 -4.16 -10.07
C ILE A 166 10.39 -3.69 -9.06
N THR A 167 9.16 -3.53 -9.53
CA THR A 167 8.00 -3.25 -8.66
C THR A 167 7.07 -4.45 -8.71
N VAL A 168 6.60 -4.88 -7.54
CA VAL A 168 5.54 -5.88 -7.39
C VAL A 168 4.36 -5.24 -6.70
N TYR A 169 3.16 -5.50 -7.21
CA TYR A 169 1.92 -4.82 -6.84
C TYR A 169 0.95 -5.80 -6.20
N GLY A 170 0.19 -5.33 -5.20
CA GLY A 170 -0.98 -6.05 -4.67
C GLY A 170 -0.64 -7.19 -3.69
N ILE A 171 0.63 -7.33 -3.26
CA ILE A 171 1.05 -8.45 -2.39
C ILE A 171 1.31 -8.07 -0.93
N THR A 172 1.29 -6.78 -0.60
CA THR A 172 1.64 -6.29 0.75
C THR A 172 0.42 -6.16 1.67
N GLY A 173 -0.78 -6.46 1.17
CA GLY A 173 -2.04 -6.27 1.88
C GLY A 173 -2.66 -7.54 2.47
N SER A 174 -1.98 -8.69 2.41
CA SER A 174 -2.47 -9.91 3.06
C SER A 174 -2.10 -9.91 4.56
N PRO A 175 -2.88 -10.58 5.43
CA PRO A 175 -2.57 -10.69 6.85
C PRO A 175 -1.17 -11.28 7.13
N GLN A 176 -0.68 -12.15 6.25
CA GLN A 176 0.64 -12.79 6.36
C GLN A 176 1.79 -11.90 5.86
N ALA A 177 1.49 -10.79 5.16
CA ALA A 177 2.48 -9.99 4.45
C ALA A 177 3.61 -9.49 5.36
N GLU A 178 3.30 -9.01 6.57
CA GLU A 178 4.30 -8.49 7.49
C GLU A 178 5.35 -9.54 7.87
N SER A 179 4.90 -10.75 8.21
CA SER A 179 5.79 -11.85 8.59
C SER A 179 6.67 -12.34 7.42
N LEU A 180 6.13 -12.32 6.20
CA LEU A 180 6.85 -12.73 5.00
C LEU A 180 7.87 -11.67 4.57
N LEU A 181 7.53 -10.39 4.70
CA LEU A 181 8.45 -9.28 4.40
C LEU A 181 9.72 -9.36 5.27
N LEU A 182 9.62 -9.75 6.54
CA LEU A 182 10.78 -9.93 7.41
C LEU A 182 11.78 -11.00 6.90
N ARG A 183 11.29 -11.98 6.14
CA ARG A 183 12.07 -13.08 5.59
C ARG A 183 12.52 -12.84 4.14
N LEU A 184 11.92 -11.87 3.46
CA LEU A 184 12.06 -11.68 2.02
C LEU A 184 13.47 -11.27 1.58
N GLY A 185 14.24 -10.57 2.42
CA GLY A 185 15.56 -10.04 2.05
C GLY A 185 15.55 -8.54 1.77
N LYS A 186 16.43 -8.05 0.90
CA LYS A 186 16.66 -6.60 0.68
C LYS A 186 15.59 -6.00 -0.24
N HIS A 187 14.62 -5.32 0.38
CA HIS A 187 13.52 -4.67 -0.32
C HIS A 187 13.15 -3.33 0.30
N THR A 188 12.26 -2.60 -0.37
CA THR A 188 11.56 -1.42 0.19
C THR A 188 10.08 -1.53 -0.13
N THR A 189 9.21 -0.98 0.69
CA THR A 189 7.76 -0.96 0.48
C THR A 189 7.24 0.46 0.25
N GLY A 190 6.16 0.56 -0.52
CA GLY A 190 5.28 1.74 -0.59
C GLY A 190 3.90 1.38 -0.04
N GLN A 191 2.87 2.20 -0.32
CA GLN A 191 1.53 1.93 0.23
C GLN A 191 0.93 0.59 -0.21
N ALA A 192 1.12 0.19 -1.47
CA ALA A 192 0.57 -1.05 -2.03
C ALA A 192 1.59 -1.80 -2.93
N CYS A 193 2.86 -1.44 -2.81
CA CYS A 193 3.91 -1.88 -3.72
C CYS A 193 5.13 -2.35 -2.93
N LEU A 194 5.77 -3.38 -3.46
CA LEU A 194 7.08 -3.88 -3.05
C LEU A 194 8.10 -3.52 -4.14
N TYR A 195 9.31 -3.14 -3.74
CA TYR A 195 10.40 -2.81 -4.65
C TYR A 195 11.69 -3.53 -4.29
N PHE A 196 12.38 -4.05 -5.30
CA PHE A 196 13.73 -4.63 -5.19
C PHE A 196 14.51 -4.39 -6.49
N ASN A 197 15.84 -4.48 -6.47
CA ASN A 197 16.63 -4.13 -7.65
C ASN A 197 16.76 -5.32 -8.61
N LYS A 198 16.98 -6.52 -8.05
CA LYS A 198 17.30 -7.75 -8.77
C LYS A 198 16.85 -8.99 -7.95
N PRO A 199 16.51 -10.13 -8.58
CA PRO A 199 16.06 -11.33 -7.89
C PRO A 199 16.97 -11.81 -6.76
N GLU A 200 18.29 -11.61 -6.88
CA GLU A 200 19.28 -12.05 -5.90
C GLU A 200 19.28 -11.20 -4.62
N ASP A 201 18.55 -10.08 -4.60
CA ASP A 201 18.36 -9.29 -3.39
C ASP A 201 17.33 -9.94 -2.45
N ILE A 202 16.52 -10.91 -2.93
CA ILE A 202 15.38 -11.48 -2.21
C ILE A 202 15.30 -13.01 -2.28
N ASP A 203 14.54 -13.59 -1.37
CA ASP A 203 14.12 -14.98 -1.40
C ASP A 203 12.91 -15.14 -2.34
N LEU A 204 13.09 -15.92 -3.41
CA LEU A 204 12.08 -16.11 -4.45
C LEU A 204 10.95 -17.06 -4.02
N GLU A 205 11.21 -17.97 -3.09
CA GLU A 205 10.17 -18.84 -2.54
C GLU A 205 9.24 -18.03 -1.64
N VAL A 206 9.82 -17.12 -0.82
CA VAL A 206 9.04 -16.17 -0.01
C VAL A 206 8.24 -15.23 -0.92
N LEU A 207 8.81 -14.73 -2.02
CA LEU A 207 8.06 -13.93 -2.99
C LEU A 207 6.87 -14.71 -3.57
N GLU A 208 7.08 -15.96 -3.97
CA GLU A 208 5.99 -16.80 -4.50
C GLU A 208 4.90 -17.03 -3.45
N GLU A 209 5.27 -17.30 -2.20
CA GLU A 209 4.35 -17.45 -1.08
C GLU A 209 3.52 -16.16 -0.88
N MET A 210 4.16 -14.99 -0.90
CA MET A 210 3.46 -13.71 -0.79
C MET A 210 2.44 -13.49 -1.91
N ILE A 211 2.81 -13.81 -3.16
CA ILE A 211 1.90 -13.69 -4.32
C ILE A 211 0.71 -14.64 -4.14
N ARG A 212 0.97 -15.89 -3.74
CA ARG A 212 -0.08 -16.90 -3.52
C ARG A 212 -1.03 -16.48 -2.39
N CYS A 213 -0.51 -16.01 -1.26
CA CYS A 213 -1.32 -15.51 -0.15
C CYS A 213 -2.20 -14.33 -0.61
N ALA A 214 -1.63 -13.37 -1.33
CA ALA A 214 -2.40 -12.23 -1.85
C ALA A 214 -3.46 -12.63 -2.89
N TRP A 215 -3.16 -13.63 -3.71
CA TRP A 215 -4.08 -14.21 -4.70
C TRP A 215 -5.24 -14.98 -4.07
N GLN A 216 -5.03 -15.59 -2.90
CA GLN A 216 -6.05 -16.38 -2.20
C GLN A 216 -6.81 -15.58 -1.14
N ALA A 217 -6.26 -14.46 -0.66
CA ALA A 217 -6.89 -13.63 0.36
C ALA A 217 -8.27 -13.11 -0.09
N ASP A 218 -9.14 -12.81 0.88
CA ASP A 218 -10.33 -12.00 0.59
C ASP A 218 -9.86 -10.62 0.12
N LEU A 219 -10.41 -10.14 -1.00
CA LEU A 219 -10.09 -8.84 -1.59
C LEU A 219 -10.33 -7.66 -0.63
N ASN A 220 -11.20 -7.85 0.37
CA ASN A 220 -11.52 -6.87 1.39
C ASN A 220 -11.08 -7.30 2.80
N ALA A 221 -10.23 -8.34 2.92
CA ALA A 221 -9.71 -8.77 4.21
C ALA A 221 -9.07 -7.58 4.97
N ARG A 222 -9.37 -7.50 6.26
CA ARG A 222 -8.74 -6.54 7.17
C ARG A 222 -7.31 -7.02 7.45
N CYS A 223 -6.38 -6.07 7.41
CA CYS A 223 -5.14 -6.12 8.19
C CYS A 223 -5.38 -5.18 9.36
#